data_AF-A0A955BY68-F1
#
_entry.id   AF-A0A955BY68-F1
#
_cell.length_a   1.000
_cell.length_b   1.000
_cell.length_c   1.000
_cell.angle_alpha   90.00
_cell.angle_beta   90.00
_cell.angle_gamma   90.00
#
_symmetry.space_group_name_H-M   'P 1'
#
loop_
_entity.id
_entity.type
_entity.pdbx_description
1 polymer ?
#
loop_
_entity_poly.entity_id
_entity_poly.type
_entity_poly.pdbx_seq_one_letter_code
_entity_poly.pdbx_strand_id
1 'polypeptide(L)'
;MKQTAIGFLVCLVAFSGLAYYKSQSEKATDRRIGATIALVQGQVRELPSFEAKRAFFERYLDLAHDTAYSTAYTPGTRQIPASFDSGKYARVYCDFLRRHARTAGEKKLEQEFRDLEVRLEEALPSD
;
A
#
# COMPACT_ATOMS: atom_id res chain seq x y z
N MET A 1 -42.21 22.48 -33.82
CA MET A 1 -41.72 22.39 -32.44
C MET A 1 -41.37 20.95 -32.07
N LYS A 2 -40.17 20.44 -32.37
CA LYS A 2 -39.66 19.15 -31.85
C LYS A 2 -38.12 19.14 -31.88
N GLN A 3 -37.47 19.63 -30.83
CA GLN A 3 -36.01 19.54 -30.64
C GLN A 3 -35.67 19.54 -29.14
N THR A 4 -36.05 18.50 -28.39
CA THR A 4 -35.65 18.34 -26.98
C THR A 4 -35.51 16.86 -26.56
N ALA A 5 -35.02 15.99 -27.44
CA ALA A 5 -34.82 14.56 -27.10
C ALA A 5 -33.34 14.11 -27.08
N ILE A 6 -32.41 14.91 -27.61
CA ILE A 6 -31.01 14.48 -27.79
C ILE A 6 -30.14 14.80 -26.56
N GLY A 7 -30.49 15.81 -25.74
CA GLY A 7 -29.69 16.22 -24.58
C GLY A 7 -29.69 15.23 -23.40
N PHE A 8 -30.76 14.45 -23.22
CA PHE A 8 -30.90 13.57 -22.05
C PHE A 8 -30.11 12.25 -22.18
N LEU A 9 -29.90 11.78 -23.43
CA LEU A 9 -29.21 10.51 -23.68
C LEU A 9 -27.69 10.61 -23.46
N VAL A 10 -27.09 11.78 -23.72
CA VAL A 10 -25.64 12.02 -23.56
C VAL A 10 -25.24 12.09 -22.08
N CYS A 11 -26.08 12.67 -21.21
CA CYS A 11 -25.81 12.70 -19.77
C CYS A 11 -25.81 11.29 -19.16
N LEU A 12 -26.72 10.41 -19.57
CA LEU A 12 -26.86 9.07 -18.96
C LEU A 12 -25.65 8.16 -19.27
N VAL A 13 -25.06 8.28 -20.46
CA VAL A 13 -23.84 7.55 -20.85
C VAL A 13 -22.59 8.11 -20.16
N ALA A 14 -22.49 9.44 -20.01
CA ALA A 14 -21.37 10.07 -19.31
C ALA A 14 -21.34 9.74 -17.80
N PHE A 15 -22.50 9.71 -17.14
CA PHE A 15 -22.60 9.36 -15.72
C PHE A 15 -22.33 7.87 -15.45
N SER A 16 -22.80 6.98 -16.32
CA SER A 16 -22.55 5.53 -16.17
C SER A 16 -21.09 5.16 -16.50
N GLY A 17 -20.46 5.84 -17.47
CA GLY A 17 -19.03 5.72 -17.74
C GLY A 17 -18.14 6.15 -16.58
N LEU A 18 -18.46 7.29 -15.93
CA LEU A 18 -17.73 7.77 -14.74
C LEU A 18 -17.88 6.83 -13.54
N ALA A 19 -19.09 6.31 -13.29
CA ALA A 19 -19.32 5.37 -12.19
C ALA A 19 -18.60 4.03 -12.41
N TYR A 20 -18.61 3.52 -13.64
CA TYR A 20 -17.88 2.31 -14.01
C TYR A 20 -16.36 2.50 -13.94
N TYR A 21 -15.84 3.64 -14.41
CA TYR A 21 -14.43 3.99 -14.33
C TYR A 21 -13.97 4.13 -12.87
N LYS A 22 -14.78 4.79 -12.02
CA LYS A 22 -14.50 4.89 -10.58
C LYS A 22 -14.47 3.52 -9.91
N SER A 23 -15.43 2.65 -10.22
CA SER A 23 -15.48 1.28 -9.69
C SER A 23 -14.29 0.42 -10.14
N GLN A 24 -13.84 0.57 -11.39
CA GLN A 24 -12.64 -0.12 -11.88
C GLN A 24 -11.36 0.42 -11.25
N SER A 25 -11.25 1.75 -11.10
CA SER A 25 -10.12 2.40 -10.42
C SER A 25 -9.99 1.95 -8.96
N GLU A 26 -11.10 1.90 -8.22
CA GLU A 26 -11.12 1.41 -6.84
C GLU A 26 -10.69 -0.05 -6.75
N LYS A 27 -11.22 -0.92 -7.63
CA LYS A 27 -10.81 -2.34 -7.68
C LYS A 27 -9.33 -2.53 -8.04
N ALA A 28 -8.78 -1.68 -8.90
CA ALA A 28 -7.36 -1.71 -9.26
C ALA A 28 -6.48 -1.30 -8.08
N THR A 29 -6.85 -0.22 -7.38
CA THR A 29 -6.18 0.24 -6.15
C THR A 29 -6.22 -0.84 -5.06
N ASP A 30 -7.38 -1.46 -4.82
CA ASP A 30 -7.52 -2.51 -3.80
C ASP A 30 -6.66 -3.74 -4.10
N ARG A 31 -6.62 -4.18 -5.36
CA ARG A 31 -5.74 -5.29 -5.79
C ARG A 31 -4.28 -4.95 -5.58
N ARG A 32 -3.88 -3.74 -5.93
CA ARG A 32 -2.51 -3.27 -5.79
C ARG A 32 -2.09 -3.16 -4.33
N ILE A 33 -2.97 -2.66 -3.47
CA ILE A 33 -2.80 -2.63 -2.01
C ILE A 33 -2.54 -4.05 -1.49
N GLY A 34 -3.45 -4.98 -1.82
CA GLY A 34 -3.34 -6.38 -1.37
C GLY A 34 -2.04 -7.04 -1.83
N ALA A 35 -1.65 -6.84 -3.10
CA ALA A 35 -0.41 -7.37 -3.64
C ALA A 35 0.84 -6.78 -2.95
N THR A 36 0.83 -5.47 -2.68
CA THR A 36 1.93 -4.78 -1.98
C THR A 36 2.09 -5.31 -0.56
N ILE A 37 0.98 -5.40 0.19
CA ILE A 37 1.00 -5.91 1.57
C ILE A 37 1.50 -7.35 1.61
N ALA A 38 0.99 -8.21 0.72
CA ALA A 38 1.41 -9.60 0.64
C ALA A 38 2.90 -9.75 0.31
N LEU A 39 3.41 -8.94 -0.61
CA LEU A 39 4.84 -8.93 -0.95
C LEU A 39 5.70 -8.54 0.25
N VAL A 40 5.39 -7.41 0.90
CA VAL A 40 6.17 -6.93 2.06
C VAL A 40 6.13 -7.95 3.20
N GLN A 41 4.95 -8.46 3.56
CA GLN A 41 4.82 -9.45 4.62
C GLN A 41 5.49 -10.79 4.26
N GLY A 42 5.46 -11.20 2.99
CA GLY A 42 6.18 -12.37 2.49
C GLY A 42 7.69 -12.22 2.67
N GLN A 43 8.25 -11.10 2.17
CA GLN A 43 9.68 -10.82 2.28
C GLN A 43 10.17 -10.70 3.73
N VAL A 44 9.33 -10.21 4.64
CA VAL A 44 9.65 -10.20 6.08
C VAL A 44 9.75 -11.62 6.64
N ARG A 45 8.84 -12.52 6.27
CA ARG A 45 8.87 -13.93 6.73
C ARG A 45 10.07 -14.70 6.20
N GLU A 46 10.65 -14.24 5.09
CA GLU A 46 11.87 -14.79 4.52
C GLU A 46 13.16 -14.27 5.21
N LEU A 47 13.05 -13.35 6.18
CA LEU A 47 14.23 -12.86 6.89
C LEU A 47 14.91 -13.96 7.71
N PRO A 48 16.26 -14.05 7.68
CA PRO A 48 16.99 -15.08 8.41
C PRO A 48 16.70 -15.09 9.92
N SER A 49 16.47 -13.92 10.52
CA SER A 49 16.19 -13.81 11.95
C SER A 49 14.70 -13.93 12.31
N PHE A 50 13.81 -14.17 11.34
CA PHE A 50 12.36 -14.19 11.57
C PHE A 50 11.95 -15.14 12.68
N GLU A 51 12.35 -16.42 12.57
CA GLU A 51 12.01 -17.45 13.56
C GLU A 51 12.70 -17.20 14.91
N ALA A 52 13.99 -16.86 14.89
CA ALA A 52 14.76 -16.60 16.11
C ALA A 52 14.26 -15.37 16.91
N LYS A 53 13.59 -14.44 16.25
CA LYS A 53 13.08 -13.19 16.83
C LYS A 53 11.56 -13.07 16.69
N ARG A 54 10.84 -14.19 16.61
CA ARG A 54 9.38 -14.21 16.38
C ARG A 54 8.59 -13.28 17.31
N ALA A 55 8.93 -13.24 18.60
CA ALA A 55 8.28 -12.35 19.57
C ALA A 55 8.45 -10.84 19.25
N PHE A 56 9.56 -10.44 18.64
CA PHE A 56 9.73 -9.07 18.13
C PHE A 56 8.77 -8.81 16.97
N PHE A 57 8.72 -9.73 16.01
CA PHE A 57 7.86 -9.63 14.83
C PHE A 57 6.36 -9.62 15.21
N GLU A 58 5.92 -10.55 16.04
CA GLU A 58 4.53 -10.61 16.54
C GLU A 58 4.11 -9.32 17.24
N ARG A 59 5.04 -8.62 17.90
CA ARG A 59 4.75 -7.36 18.56
C ARG A 59 4.64 -6.17 17.60
N TYR A 60 5.44 -6.14 16.54
CA TYR A 60 5.65 -4.92 15.76
C TYR A 60 5.14 -4.98 14.32
N LEU A 61 4.81 -6.14 13.77
CA LEU A 61 4.36 -6.23 12.37
C LEU A 61 3.04 -5.51 12.12
N ASP A 62 2.05 -5.70 12.99
CA ASP A 62 0.75 -5.04 12.84
C ASP A 62 0.88 -3.52 13.04
N LEU A 63 1.70 -3.08 14.00
CA LEU A 63 1.97 -1.66 14.23
C LEU A 63 2.70 -1.01 13.05
N ALA A 64 3.67 -1.73 12.46
CA ALA A 64 4.36 -1.29 11.25
C ALA A 64 3.37 -1.20 10.07
N HIS A 65 2.47 -2.18 9.93
CA HIS A 65 1.42 -2.18 8.91
C HIS A 65 0.50 -0.97 9.06
N ASP A 66 -0.08 -0.74 10.23
CA ASP A 66 -1.03 0.36 10.46
C ASP A 66 -0.38 1.72 10.19
N THR A 67 0.86 1.90 10.65
CA THR A 67 1.63 3.13 10.42
C THR A 67 1.93 3.33 8.94
N ALA A 68 2.39 2.28 8.24
CA ALA A 68 2.70 2.35 6.82
C ALA A 68 1.45 2.57 5.98
N TYR A 69 0.36 1.85 6.25
CA TYR A 69 -0.90 1.94 5.51
C TYR A 69 -1.50 3.34 5.62
N SER A 70 -1.64 3.86 6.85
CA SER A 70 -2.18 5.21 7.08
C SER A 70 -1.34 6.32 6.43
N THR A 71 -0.04 6.08 6.26
CA THR A 71 0.88 7.04 5.63
C THR A 71 0.88 6.94 4.10
N ALA A 72 0.67 5.75 3.55
CA ALA A 72 0.73 5.46 2.12
C ALA A 72 -0.61 5.59 1.40
N TYR A 73 -1.71 5.38 2.11
CA TYR A 73 -3.06 5.47 1.56
C TYR A 73 -3.59 6.90 1.61
N THR A 74 -4.04 7.40 0.47
CA THR A 74 -4.78 8.67 0.38
C THR A 74 -6.23 8.38 0.05
N PRO A 75 -7.19 8.68 0.95
CA PRO A 75 -8.60 8.51 0.68
C PRO A 75 -9.04 9.33 -0.53
N GLY A 76 -9.88 8.73 -1.38
CA GLY A 76 -10.48 9.44 -2.51
C GLY A 76 -11.49 10.49 -2.07
N THR A 77 -11.70 11.49 -2.91
CA THR A 77 -12.78 12.47 -2.77
C THR A 77 -13.82 12.30 -3.89
N ARG A 78 -14.79 13.22 -3.99
CA ARG A 78 -15.72 13.24 -5.14
C ARG A 78 -15.00 13.47 -6.48
N GLN A 79 -13.86 14.15 -6.48
CA GLN A 79 -13.15 14.60 -7.68
C GLN A 79 -11.84 13.85 -7.93
N ILE A 80 -11.24 13.26 -6.89
CA ILE A 80 -9.93 12.60 -6.96
C ILE A 80 -10.11 11.14 -6.51
N PRO A 81 -9.69 10.15 -7.30
CA PRO A 81 -9.75 8.75 -6.88
C PRO A 81 -8.82 8.50 -5.68
N ALA A 82 -9.12 7.46 -4.90
CA ALA A 82 -8.20 7.01 -3.86
C ALA A 82 -6.88 6.56 -4.48
N SER A 83 -5.77 6.82 -3.81
CA SER A 83 -4.44 6.41 -4.25
C SER A 83 -3.67 5.72 -3.14
N PHE A 84 -2.71 4.88 -3.56
CA PHE A 84 -1.84 4.16 -2.65
C PHE A 84 -0.42 4.15 -3.22
N ASP A 85 0.52 4.62 -2.41
CA ASP A 85 1.93 4.66 -2.74
C ASP A 85 2.64 3.42 -2.16
N SER A 86 2.92 2.45 -3.03
CA SER A 86 3.56 1.19 -2.62
C SER A 86 4.96 1.40 -2.05
N GLY A 87 5.75 2.29 -2.67
CA GLY A 87 7.14 2.55 -2.23
C GLY A 87 7.17 3.21 -0.86
N LYS A 88 6.28 4.20 -0.63
CA LYS A 88 6.10 4.84 0.67
C LYS A 88 5.62 3.85 1.73
N TYR A 89 4.71 2.94 1.39
CA TYR A 89 4.29 1.87 2.30
C TYR A 89 5.49 1.03 2.76
N ALA A 90 6.27 0.47 1.82
CA ALA A 90 7.41 -0.38 2.15
C ALA A 90 8.48 0.36 2.96
N ARG A 91 8.80 1.60 2.56
CA ARG A 91 9.76 2.45 3.28
C ARG A 91 9.35 2.68 4.72
N VAL A 92 8.12 3.16 4.96
CA VAL A 92 7.62 3.45 6.31
C VAL A 92 7.55 2.19 7.15
N TYR A 93 7.16 1.07 6.55
CA TYR A 93 7.11 -0.24 7.20
C TYR A 93 8.49 -0.68 7.70
N CYS A 94 9.50 -0.67 6.82
CA CYS A 94 10.87 -1.03 7.17
C CYS A 94 11.47 -0.05 8.18
N ASP A 95 11.25 1.25 8.02
CA ASP A 95 11.73 2.28 8.94
C ASP A 95 11.17 2.09 10.35
N PHE A 96 9.90 1.74 10.47
CA PHE A 96 9.26 1.47 11.76
C PHE A 96 9.96 0.31 12.49
N LEU A 97 10.12 -0.82 11.80
CA LEU A 97 10.78 -2.01 12.35
C LEU A 97 12.25 -1.74 12.68
N ARG A 98 12.95 -1.02 11.82
CA ARG A 98 14.35 -0.63 12.00
C ARG A 98 14.56 0.23 13.22
N ARG A 99 13.69 1.24 13.46
CA ARG A 99 13.73 2.07 14.67
C ARG A 99 13.55 1.24 15.93
N HIS A 100 12.60 0.30 15.92
CA HIS A 100 12.34 -0.55 17.08
C HIS A 100 13.46 -1.58 17.32
N ALA A 101 14.06 -2.13 16.26
CA ALA A 101 15.25 -2.95 16.35
C ALA A 101 16.42 -2.17 16.99
N ARG A 102 16.63 -0.93 16.55
CA ARG A 102 17.65 -0.04 17.13
C ARG A 102 17.39 0.22 18.61
N THR A 103 16.15 0.55 19.00
CA THR A 103 15.77 0.76 20.40
C THR A 103 15.97 -0.51 21.25
N ALA A 104 15.78 -1.69 20.68
CA ALA A 104 16.04 -2.97 21.32
C ALA A 104 17.52 -3.38 21.33
N GLY A 105 18.42 -2.62 20.70
CA GLY A 105 19.85 -2.97 20.57
C GLY A 105 20.13 -4.09 19.55
N GLU A 106 19.16 -4.45 18.72
CA GLU A 106 19.23 -5.56 17.76
C GLU A 106 19.88 -5.11 16.44
N LYS A 107 21.20 -4.86 16.46
CA LYS A 107 21.95 -4.36 15.28
C LYS A 107 21.81 -5.24 14.04
N LYS A 108 21.71 -6.57 14.22
CA LYS A 108 21.52 -7.51 13.11
C LYS A 108 20.16 -7.30 12.44
N LEU A 109 19.08 -7.18 13.23
CA LEU A 109 17.75 -6.89 12.70
C LEU A 109 17.71 -5.52 12.03
N GLU A 110 18.36 -4.51 12.61
CA GLU A 110 18.48 -3.19 11.98
C GLU A 110 19.07 -3.27 10.57
N GLN A 111 20.13 -4.07 10.37
CA GLN A 111 20.72 -4.29 9.06
C GLN A 111 19.80 -5.11 8.14
N GLU A 112 19.19 -6.19 8.63
CA GLU A 112 18.23 -7.00 7.86
C GLU A 112 17.05 -6.16 7.34
N PHE A 113 16.55 -5.21 8.14
CA PHE A 113 15.48 -4.30 7.71
C PHE A 113 15.95 -3.27 6.68
N ARG A 114 17.21 -2.86 6.73
CA ARG A 114 17.81 -2.00 5.71
C ARG A 114 17.94 -2.74 4.37
N ASP A 115 18.42 -3.98 4.41
CA ASP A 115 18.56 -4.80 3.22
C ASP A 115 17.18 -5.18 2.65
N LEU A 116 16.19 -5.40 3.52
CA LEU A 116 14.80 -5.59 3.12
C LEU A 116 14.22 -4.36 2.42
N GLU A 117 14.46 -3.15 2.93
CA GLU A 117 14.01 -1.91 2.29
C GLU A 117 14.54 -1.80 0.86
N VAL A 118 15.84 -2.04 0.64
CA VAL A 118 16.46 -2.03 -0.70
C VAL A 118 15.81 -3.06 -1.62
N ARG A 119 15.64 -4.31 -1.16
CA ARG A 119 14.99 -5.36 -1.96
C ARG A 119 13.54 -5.00 -2.32
N LEU A 120 12.81 -4.36 -1.42
CA LEU A 120 11.44 -3.93 -1.67
C LEU A 120 11.37 -2.74 -2.63
N GLU A 121 12.32 -1.80 -2.57
CA GLU A 121 12.43 -0.71 -3.55
C GLU A 121 12.68 -1.24 -4.97
N GLU A 122 13.45 -2.33 -5.11
CA GLU A 122 13.67 -3.00 -6.41
C GLU A 122 12.47 -3.82 -6.89
N ALA A 123 11.72 -4.43 -5.95
CA ALA A 123 10.62 -5.35 -6.27
C ALA A 123 9.28 -4.65 -6.51
N LEU A 124 9.10 -3.44 -5.97
CA LEU A 124 7.87 -2.69 -6.12
C LEU A 124 7.89 -1.86 -7.41
N PRO A 125 6.73 -1.75 -8.10
CA PRO A 125 6.65 -0.92 -9.29
C PRO A 125 6.94 0.55 -8.91
N SER A 126 7.86 1.18 -9.64
CA SER A 126 8.02 2.62 -9.64
C SER A 126 6.73 3.24 -10.15
N ASP A 127 6.04 3.99 -9.29
CA ASP A 127 4.82 4.74 -9.66
C ASP A 127 5.08 5.86 -10.66
#